data_AF-A0AAR5P344-F1
#
_entry.id   AF-A0AAR5P344-F1
#
_cell.length_a   1.000
_cell.length_b   1.000
_cell.length_c   1.000
_cell.angle_alpha   90.00
_cell.angle_beta   90.00
_cell.angle_gamma   90.00
#
_symmetry.space_group_name_H-M   'P 1'
#
loop_
_entity.id
_entity.type
_entity.pdbx_description
1 polymer ?
#
loop_
_entity_poly.entity_id
_entity_poly.type
_entity_poly.pdbx_seq_one_letter_code
_entity_poly.pdbx_strand_id
1 'polypeptide(L)'
;MGLRLKPNGRKPEEQEVARNVKEAWQRVIRFNWQRFSDYSLRRQFQKYSVLGVAALPEEKVKQLETIISDMQAIYSKAKICPNGQKPEDGAECTLSLEPELTQILSTSKDPEELKHVWLGWRNAVGAKCRGLYKQYVDLSNDAAKLNNFTDTSEYWLNDYEDANFKASVQSLWKQLQPLYLQIHAYVRTKLRQKYGDIVSERGPIPIHLLGNMWGQSWNNIGDLMLPYPDVKKDNLTAELLKQNYSVTKIFRTAEAFFKSINLTAMPESFWTNSILEKPSDRDIVCHASAWDFQDGKDFRIKQCTEVTDEQLITAHHEMGHVEYFLQYKEQPLKFREGANDGKITFLPFGYLMDLWRWDVFSGKTAPEDYNCKWWELREKYQGVEPPLDRSEEDFDPGAKYHIISDVPYLRYAPL
;
A
#
# COMPACT_ATOMS: atom_id res chain seq x y z
N MET A 1 17.12 16.62 -20.04
CA MET A 1 17.86 17.56 -19.17
C MET A 1 18.12 16.82 -17.85
N GLY A 2 19.36 16.42 -17.58
CA GLY A 2 19.69 15.46 -16.53
C GLY A 2 19.54 16.05 -15.12
N LEU A 3 18.68 15.44 -14.31
CA LEU A 3 18.42 15.82 -12.92
C LEU A 3 19.49 15.20 -12.00
N ARG A 4 20.47 16.02 -11.59
CA ARG A 4 21.32 15.71 -10.43
C ARG A 4 20.55 16.05 -9.15
N LEU A 5 20.35 15.05 -8.31
CA LEU A 5 19.96 15.23 -6.91
C LEU A 5 21.05 16.06 -6.21
N LYS A 6 20.68 17.22 -5.62
CA LYS A 6 21.57 17.97 -4.72
C LYS A 6 21.56 17.31 -3.32
N PRO A 7 22.63 17.47 -2.52
CA PRO A 7 22.88 16.68 -1.30
C PRO A 7 21.96 16.97 -0.09
N ASN A 8 20.84 17.66 -0.27
CA ASN A 8 19.99 18.17 0.82
C ASN A 8 18.51 17.75 0.73
N GLY A 9 18.20 16.62 0.10
CA GLY A 9 16.94 15.90 0.34
C GLY A 9 15.63 16.70 0.18
N ARG A 10 15.59 17.74 -0.66
CA ARG A 10 14.35 18.49 -0.97
C ARG A 10 14.07 18.44 -2.45
N LYS A 11 12.80 18.25 -2.82
CA LYS A 11 12.30 18.55 -4.16
C LYS A 11 11.64 19.94 -4.12
N PRO A 12 12.25 20.98 -4.70
CA PRO A 12 11.62 22.31 -4.86
C PRO A 12 10.24 22.26 -5.57
N GLU A 13 10.00 21.18 -6.33
CA GLU A 13 8.80 20.95 -7.13
C GLU A 13 7.52 20.76 -6.29
N GLU A 14 7.58 20.14 -5.11
CA GLU A 14 6.39 19.87 -4.28
C GLU A 14 5.81 21.16 -3.69
N GLN A 15 6.69 22.07 -3.25
CA GLN A 15 6.30 23.40 -2.78
C GLN A 15 5.72 24.27 -3.91
N GLU A 16 6.27 24.15 -5.12
CA GLU A 16 5.75 24.83 -6.29
C GLU A 16 4.36 24.30 -6.66
N VAL A 17 4.15 22.98 -6.63
CA VAL A 17 2.83 22.37 -6.82
C VAL A 17 1.83 22.87 -5.77
N ALA A 18 2.19 22.87 -4.49
CA ALA A 18 1.31 23.37 -3.42
C ALA A 18 0.93 24.84 -3.63
N ARG A 19 1.88 25.69 -4.06
CA ARG A 19 1.62 27.09 -4.40
C ARG A 19 0.69 27.23 -5.60
N ASN A 20 0.93 26.48 -6.66
CA ASN A 20 0.09 26.47 -7.87
C ASN A 20 -1.35 26.03 -7.57
N VAL A 21 -1.52 25.00 -6.73
CA VAL A 21 -2.84 24.54 -6.24
C VAL A 21 -3.55 25.66 -5.47
N LYS A 22 -2.84 26.36 -4.58
CA LYS A 22 -3.40 27.47 -3.79
C LYS A 22 -3.82 28.65 -4.67
N GLU A 23 -3.02 29.01 -5.67
CA GLU A 23 -3.35 30.07 -6.64
C GLU A 23 -4.53 29.68 -7.54
N ALA A 24 -4.64 28.41 -7.93
CA ALA A 24 -5.80 27.91 -8.67
C ALA A 24 -7.07 27.99 -7.80
N TRP A 25 -7.00 27.54 -6.55
CA TRP A 25 -8.11 27.62 -5.60
C TRP A 25 -8.56 29.06 -5.34
N GLN A 26 -7.62 29.99 -5.12
CA GLN A 26 -7.91 31.42 -4.91
C GLN A 26 -8.68 32.07 -6.07
N ARG A 27 -8.51 31.54 -7.29
CA ARG A 27 -9.29 31.95 -8.47
C ARG A 27 -10.67 31.30 -8.45
N VAL A 28 -10.74 29.99 -8.17
CA VAL A 28 -11.97 29.18 -8.16
C VAL A 28 -13.00 29.67 -7.14
N ILE A 29 -12.58 30.00 -5.92
CA ILE A 29 -13.50 30.43 -4.85
C ILE A 29 -14.17 31.79 -5.10
N ARG A 30 -13.70 32.58 -6.07
CA ARG A 30 -14.31 33.87 -6.43
C ARG A 30 -15.60 33.69 -7.22
N PHE A 31 -15.83 32.50 -7.77
CA PHE A 31 -17.00 32.19 -8.57
C PHE A 31 -18.07 31.49 -7.73
N ASN A 32 -19.34 31.83 -7.94
CA ASN A 32 -20.47 31.06 -7.41
C ASN A 32 -20.73 29.82 -8.27
N TRP A 33 -19.76 28.92 -8.29
CA TRP A 33 -19.72 27.76 -9.19
C TRP A 33 -20.82 26.74 -8.91
N GLN A 34 -21.38 26.73 -7.70
CA GLN A 34 -22.51 25.89 -7.32
C GLN A 34 -23.75 26.15 -8.17
N ARG A 35 -23.89 27.37 -8.73
CA ARG A 35 -24.99 27.76 -9.62
C ARG A 35 -24.73 27.47 -11.09
N PHE A 36 -23.58 26.93 -11.46
CA PHE A 36 -23.30 26.59 -12.84
C PHE A 36 -24.23 25.48 -13.32
N SER A 37 -24.85 25.69 -14.49
CA SER A 37 -25.74 24.72 -15.13
C SER A 37 -24.97 23.56 -15.75
N ASP A 38 -23.76 23.82 -16.27
CA ASP A 38 -22.86 22.80 -16.80
C ASP A 38 -22.31 21.94 -15.65
N TYR A 39 -22.66 20.65 -15.68
CA TYR A 39 -22.23 19.67 -14.68
C TYR A 39 -20.72 19.46 -14.66
N SER A 40 -20.08 19.35 -15.83
CA SER A 40 -18.64 19.11 -15.95
C SER A 40 -17.86 20.29 -15.38
N LEU A 41 -18.27 21.52 -15.71
CA LEU A 41 -17.69 22.73 -15.18
C LEU A 41 -17.89 22.81 -13.66
N ARG A 42 -19.11 22.57 -13.18
CA ARG A 42 -19.42 22.56 -11.74
C ARG A 42 -18.56 21.55 -10.98
N ARG A 43 -18.38 20.33 -11.53
CA ARG A 43 -17.57 19.26 -10.94
C ARG A 43 -16.07 19.61 -10.93
N GLN A 44 -15.55 20.25 -11.98
CA GLN A 44 -14.16 20.75 -11.98
C GLN A 44 -13.97 21.76 -10.85
N PHE A 45 -14.87 22.74 -10.72
CA PHE A 45 -14.79 23.74 -9.66
C PHE A 45 -14.93 23.12 -8.26
N GLN A 46 -15.82 22.14 -8.09
CA GLN A 46 -15.91 21.35 -6.86
C GLN A 46 -14.56 20.71 -6.51
N LYS A 47 -13.93 19.99 -7.45
CA LYS A 47 -12.63 19.36 -7.24
C LYS A 47 -11.50 20.36 -6.98
N TYR A 48 -11.53 21.54 -7.59
CA TYR A 48 -10.55 22.60 -7.31
C TYR A 48 -10.84 23.40 -6.04
N SER A 49 -12.04 23.30 -5.47
CA SER A 49 -12.42 24.01 -4.24
C SER A 49 -11.86 23.37 -2.97
N VAL A 50 -11.33 22.15 -3.09
CA VAL A 50 -10.65 21.41 -2.01
C VAL A 50 -9.14 21.54 -2.20
N LEU A 51 -8.48 22.24 -1.27
CA LEU A 51 -7.03 22.48 -1.26
C LEU A 51 -6.23 21.25 -0.80
N GLY A 52 -6.85 20.37 -0.02
CA GLY A 52 -6.14 19.30 0.68
C GLY A 52 -5.08 19.86 1.64
N VAL A 53 -3.91 19.25 1.68
CA VAL A 53 -2.78 19.66 2.55
C VAL A 53 -2.35 21.12 2.33
N ALA A 54 -2.49 21.66 1.11
CA ALA A 54 -2.13 23.04 0.79
C ALA A 54 -2.97 24.11 1.52
N ALA A 55 -4.04 23.69 2.22
CA ALA A 55 -4.81 24.57 3.11
C ALA A 55 -4.01 25.00 4.35
N LEU A 56 -3.05 24.20 4.78
CA LEU A 56 -2.21 24.52 5.93
C LEU A 56 -1.29 25.73 5.65
N PRO A 57 -0.83 26.43 6.71
CA PRO A 57 0.31 27.34 6.61
C PRO A 57 1.56 26.62 6.05
N GLU A 58 2.39 27.33 5.30
CA GLU A 58 3.58 26.76 4.62
C GLU A 58 4.52 26.00 5.58
N GLU A 59 4.74 26.54 6.78
CA GLU A 59 5.56 25.86 7.80
C GLU A 59 4.94 24.54 8.28
N LYS A 60 3.60 24.47 8.39
CA LYS A 60 2.89 23.23 8.77
C LYS A 60 2.90 22.21 7.63
N VAL A 61 2.78 22.64 6.37
CA VAL A 61 2.95 21.76 5.19
C VAL A 61 4.33 21.12 5.21
N LYS A 62 5.37 21.94 5.38
CA LYS A 62 6.76 21.48 5.48
C LYS A 62 6.99 20.54 6.66
N GLN A 63 6.38 20.81 7.80
CA GLN A 63 6.44 19.92 8.97
C GLN A 63 5.80 18.56 8.64
N LEU A 64 4.62 18.55 8.03
CA LEU A 64 3.92 17.32 7.64
C LEU A 64 4.75 16.49 6.63
N GLU A 65 5.28 17.13 5.59
CA GLU A 65 6.16 16.50 4.59
C GLU A 65 7.42 15.90 5.26
N THR A 66 8.02 16.63 6.19
CA THR A 66 9.20 16.15 6.94
C THR A 66 8.85 14.93 7.78
N ILE A 67 7.72 14.97 8.51
CA ILE A 67 7.26 13.84 9.34
C ILE A 67 7.03 12.59 8.48
N ILE A 68 6.36 12.72 7.33
CA ILE A 68 6.13 11.60 6.41
C ILE A 68 7.46 11.08 5.86
N SER A 69 8.35 11.96 5.43
CA SER A 69 9.68 11.59 4.91
C SER A 69 10.53 10.87 5.96
N ASP A 70 10.50 11.33 7.21
CA ASP A 70 11.22 10.71 8.33
C ASP A 70 10.68 9.31 8.62
N MET A 71 9.35 9.12 8.65
CA MET A 71 8.78 7.79 8.83
C MET A 71 9.12 6.85 7.66
N GLN A 72 9.09 7.34 6.42
CA GLN A 72 9.53 6.59 5.23
C GLN A 72 11.02 6.24 5.27
N ALA A 73 11.87 7.14 5.77
CA ALA A 73 13.30 6.92 5.94
C ALA A 73 13.57 5.87 7.03
N ILE A 74 12.85 5.91 8.15
CA ILE A 74 12.90 4.87 9.20
C ILE A 74 12.53 3.51 8.59
N TYR A 75 11.42 3.43 7.86
CA TYR A 75 10.95 2.20 7.25
C TYR A 75 11.98 1.64 6.24
N SER A 76 12.47 2.47 5.31
CA SER A 76 13.35 2.02 4.22
C SER A 76 14.77 1.66 4.66
N LYS A 77 15.27 2.28 5.73
CA LYS A 77 16.64 2.04 6.24
C LYS A 77 16.70 1.01 7.37
N ALA A 78 15.55 0.58 7.88
CA ALA A 78 15.52 -0.34 9.00
C ALA A 78 16.15 -1.69 8.62
N LYS A 79 17.01 -2.17 9.53
CA LYS A 79 17.61 -3.49 9.49
C LYS A 79 17.42 -4.16 10.84
N ILE A 80 17.31 -5.48 10.83
CA ILE A 80 17.28 -6.30 12.03
C ILE A 80 18.48 -7.25 12.05
N CYS A 81 18.88 -7.67 13.23
CA CYS A 81 19.95 -8.64 13.39
C CYS A 81 19.42 -10.07 13.14
N PRO A 82 20.26 -10.99 12.63
CA PRO A 82 19.92 -12.42 12.56
C PRO A 82 19.49 -12.98 13.92
N ASN A 83 18.75 -14.10 13.89
CA ASN A 83 18.25 -14.72 15.11
C ASN A 83 19.40 -15.10 16.07
N GLY A 84 19.22 -14.82 17.35
CA GLY A 84 20.24 -15.04 18.39
C GLY A 84 21.39 -14.02 18.42
N GLN A 85 21.37 -12.98 17.58
CA GLN A 85 22.40 -11.93 17.56
C GLN A 85 21.80 -10.59 18.00
N LYS A 86 22.55 -9.83 18.82
CA LYS A 86 22.14 -8.48 19.25
C LYS A 86 23.18 -7.44 18.84
N PRO A 87 22.76 -6.20 18.51
CA PRO A 87 23.69 -5.09 18.28
C PRO A 87 24.60 -4.84 19.48
N GLU A 88 24.08 -5.03 20.68
CA GLU A 88 24.80 -4.88 21.95
C GLU A 88 25.99 -5.85 22.09
N ASP A 89 25.92 -7.00 21.42
CA ASP A 89 26.97 -8.02 21.38
C ASP A 89 27.98 -7.78 20.23
N GLY A 90 27.91 -6.62 19.56
CA GLY A 90 28.75 -6.27 18.42
C GLY A 90 28.32 -6.89 17.09
N ALA A 91 27.12 -7.48 17.02
CA ALA A 91 26.61 -8.06 15.78
C ALA A 91 26.20 -6.98 14.78
N GLU A 92 26.55 -7.18 13.50
CA GLU A 92 26.13 -6.31 12.42
C GLU A 92 24.71 -6.69 11.97
N CYS A 93 23.73 -5.80 12.19
CA CYS A 93 22.37 -6.01 11.70
C CYS A 93 22.30 -5.76 10.19
N THR A 94 22.23 -6.83 9.43
CA THR A 94 22.26 -6.78 7.95
C THR A 94 20.92 -7.04 7.29
N LEU A 95 19.94 -7.62 7.98
CA LEU A 95 18.70 -8.08 7.36
C LEU A 95 17.72 -6.92 7.12
N SER A 96 17.45 -6.60 5.86
CA SER A 96 16.47 -5.58 5.47
C SER A 96 15.14 -6.24 5.09
N LEU A 97 14.05 -5.46 5.03
CA LEU A 97 12.72 -6.01 4.73
C LEU A 97 12.73 -6.81 3.42
N GLU A 98 13.34 -6.25 2.37
CA GLU A 98 13.41 -6.84 1.04
C GLU A 98 14.88 -6.96 0.59
N PRO A 99 15.37 -8.14 0.18
CA PRO A 99 14.64 -9.42 0.11
C PRO A 99 14.71 -10.25 1.39
N GLU A 100 15.56 -9.92 2.37
CA GLU A 100 15.93 -10.89 3.42
C GLU A 100 14.76 -11.33 4.29
N LEU A 101 14.02 -10.37 4.89
CA LEU A 101 12.93 -10.73 5.80
C LEU A 101 11.74 -11.34 5.07
N THR A 102 11.40 -10.85 3.88
CA THR A 102 10.34 -11.43 3.04
C THR A 102 10.67 -12.84 2.58
N GLN A 103 11.94 -13.13 2.27
CA GLN A 103 12.40 -14.48 1.95
C GLN A 103 12.33 -15.41 3.17
N ILE A 104 12.79 -14.98 4.34
CA ILE A 104 12.70 -15.79 5.57
C ILE A 104 11.23 -16.10 5.88
N LEU A 105 10.36 -15.09 5.88
CA LEU A 105 8.93 -15.28 6.16
C LEU A 105 8.22 -16.17 5.14
N SER A 106 8.64 -16.17 3.87
CA SER A 106 8.01 -16.99 2.84
C SER A 106 8.49 -18.43 2.82
N THR A 107 9.71 -18.71 3.29
CA THR A 107 10.34 -20.03 3.15
C THR A 107 10.56 -20.77 4.47
N SER A 108 10.84 -20.05 5.55
CA SER A 108 11.11 -20.67 6.85
C SER A 108 9.89 -21.39 7.40
N LYS A 109 10.14 -22.54 8.01
CA LYS A 109 9.14 -23.32 8.75
C LYS A 109 9.50 -23.41 10.23
N ASP A 110 10.46 -22.62 10.71
CA ASP A 110 10.81 -22.51 12.13
C ASP A 110 9.97 -21.40 12.79
N PRO A 111 9.06 -21.73 13.73
CA PRO A 111 8.21 -20.74 14.37
C PRO A 111 8.99 -19.69 15.18
N GLU A 112 10.14 -20.03 15.77
CA GLU A 112 10.93 -19.06 16.55
C GLU A 112 11.70 -18.10 15.65
N GLU A 113 12.20 -18.55 14.50
CA GLU A 113 12.80 -17.66 13.49
C GLU A 113 11.76 -16.71 12.90
N LEU A 114 10.58 -17.23 12.55
CA LEU A 114 9.48 -16.42 12.03
C LEU A 114 9.03 -15.37 13.06
N LYS A 115 8.96 -15.75 14.34
CA LYS A 115 8.62 -14.86 15.45
C LYS A 115 9.68 -13.78 15.64
N HIS A 116 10.97 -14.14 15.63
CA HIS A 116 12.09 -13.20 15.71
C HIS A 116 12.03 -12.14 14.62
N VAL A 117 11.88 -12.57 13.36
CA VAL A 117 11.81 -11.66 12.20
C VAL A 117 10.60 -10.73 12.30
N TRP A 118 9.43 -11.30 12.64
CA TRP A 118 8.18 -10.55 12.75
C TRP A 118 8.25 -9.46 13.83
N LEU A 119 8.81 -9.79 14.98
CA LEU A 119 8.96 -8.88 16.13
C LEU A 119 10.06 -7.86 15.88
N GLY A 120 11.21 -8.31 15.39
CA GLY A 120 12.36 -7.45 15.08
C GLY A 120 11.97 -6.31 14.15
N TRP A 121 11.18 -6.60 13.11
CA TRP A 121 10.70 -5.58 12.18
C TRP A 121 9.82 -4.52 12.86
N ARG A 122 8.89 -4.95 13.72
CA ARG A 122 7.99 -4.06 14.47
C ARG A 122 8.73 -3.17 15.45
N ASN A 123 9.74 -3.71 16.11
CA ASN A 123 10.59 -2.95 17.02
C ASN A 123 11.49 -1.96 16.27
N ALA A 124 12.03 -2.38 15.12
CA ALA A 124 12.95 -1.55 14.32
C ALA A 124 12.25 -0.36 13.64
N VAL A 125 10.96 -0.50 13.30
CA VAL A 125 10.18 0.50 12.55
C VAL A 125 9.03 1.06 13.37
N GLY A 126 8.08 0.20 13.75
CA GLY A 126 6.81 0.61 14.37
C GLY A 126 7.01 1.52 15.56
N ALA A 127 7.72 1.05 16.58
CA ALA A 127 7.99 1.82 17.80
C ALA A 127 8.60 3.22 17.53
N LYS A 128 9.52 3.32 16.56
CA LYS A 128 10.17 4.59 16.19
C LYS A 128 9.23 5.56 15.46
N CYS A 129 8.27 5.04 14.70
CA CYS A 129 7.29 5.86 13.98
C CYS A 129 6.16 6.38 14.89
N ARG A 130 5.98 5.81 16.09
CA ARG A 130 4.83 6.12 16.97
C ARG A 130 4.67 7.61 17.27
N GLY A 131 5.74 8.29 17.69
CA GLY A 131 5.71 9.71 18.04
C GLY A 131 5.50 10.63 16.84
N LEU A 132 6.09 10.26 15.70
CA LEU A 132 5.89 10.95 14.42
C LEU A 132 4.44 10.81 13.93
N TYR A 133 3.87 9.62 14.08
CA TYR A 133 2.50 9.34 13.66
C TYR A 133 1.45 10.15 14.43
N LYS A 134 1.66 10.40 15.74
CA LYS A 134 0.79 11.30 16.53
C LYS A 134 0.74 12.70 15.89
N GLN A 135 1.90 13.28 15.61
CA GLN A 135 1.99 14.61 14.99
C GLN A 135 1.42 14.64 13.57
N TYR A 136 1.60 13.55 12.80
CA TYR A 136 0.99 13.40 11.48
C TYR A 136 -0.55 13.42 11.57
N VAL A 137 -1.15 12.70 12.52
CA VAL A 137 -2.61 12.68 12.72
C VAL A 137 -3.14 14.08 13.01
N ASP A 138 -2.47 14.84 13.90
CA ASP A 138 -2.86 16.21 14.25
C ASP A 138 -2.83 17.14 13.03
N LEU A 139 -1.71 17.15 12.28
CA LEU A 139 -1.54 18.00 11.10
C LEU A 139 -2.49 17.61 9.96
N SER A 140 -2.72 16.31 9.77
CA SER A 140 -3.65 15.80 8.76
C SER A 140 -5.09 16.21 9.08
N ASN A 141 -5.51 16.09 10.34
CA ASN A 141 -6.83 16.54 10.79
C ASN A 141 -7.00 18.05 10.71
N ASP A 142 -5.96 18.83 11.03
CA ASP A 142 -5.95 20.28 10.82
C ASP A 142 -6.19 20.63 9.34
N ALA A 143 -5.52 19.93 8.42
CA ALA A 143 -5.72 20.13 6.98
C ALA A 143 -7.16 19.79 6.56
N ALA A 144 -7.71 18.67 7.03
CA ALA A 144 -9.08 18.28 6.74
C ALA A 144 -10.10 19.33 7.22
N LYS A 145 -9.94 19.84 8.45
CA LYS A 145 -10.79 20.90 9.02
C LYS A 145 -10.73 22.20 8.23
N LEU A 146 -9.55 22.59 7.76
CA LEU A 146 -9.40 23.77 6.89
C LEU A 146 -10.06 23.59 5.51
N ASN A 147 -10.36 22.35 5.11
CA ASN A 147 -11.12 22.01 3.92
C ASN A 147 -12.62 21.74 4.20
N ASN A 148 -13.12 22.10 5.39
CA ASN A 148 -14.50 21.88 5.85
C ASN A 148 -14.91 20.41 6.04
N PHE A 149 -13.96 19.52 6.33
CA PHE A 149 -14.23 18.15 6.79
C PHE A 149 -14.06 18.05 8.31
N THR A 150 -14.70 17.08 8.96
CA THR A 150 -14.59 16.84 10.41
C THR A 150 -13.19 16.37 10.80
N ASP A 151 -12.61 15.51 9.96
CA ASP A 151 -11.34 14.83 10.16
C ASP A 151 -10.82 14.24 8.83
N THR A 152 -9.60 13.71 8.84
CA THR A 152 -8.96 13.10 7.66
C THR A 152 -9.75 11.93 7.09
N SER A 153 -10.51 11.18 7.92
CA SER A 153 -11.29 10.05 7.41
C SER A 153 -12.44 10.50 6.51
N GLU A 154 -13.13 11.59 6.87
CA GLU A 154 -14.17 12.17 6.02
C GLU A 154 -13.57 12.74 4.73
N TYR A 155 -12.42 13.42 4.85
CA TYR A 155 -11.68 13.93 3.69
C TYR A 155 -11.31 12.82 2.70
N TRP A 156 -10.77 11.69 3.16
CA TRP A 156 -10.46 10.56 2.29
C TRP A 156 -11.69 9.88 1.69
N LEU A 157 -12.78 9.82 2.45
CA LEU A 157 -14.01 9.19 1.98
C LEU A 157 -14.76 10.03 0.95
N ASN A 158 -14.52 11.34 0.93
CA ASN A 158 -15.10 12.24 -0.05
C ASN A 158 -14.77 11.84 -1.49
N ASP A 159 -13.62 11.21 -1.74
CA ASP A 159 -13.23 10.75 -3.08
C ASP A 159 -14.13 9.64 -3.64
N TYR A 160 -14.86 8.92 -2.78
CA TYR A 160 -15.83 7.91 -3.20
C TYR A 160 -17.21 8.50 -3.53
N GLU A 161 -17.49 9.74 -3.12
CA GLU A 161 -18.76 10.45 -3.34
C GLU A 161 -20.01 9.64 -2.92
N ASP A 162 -19.86 8.73 -1.95
CA ASP A 162 -20.92 7.87 -1.41
C ASP A 162 -21.07 8.08 0.11
N ALA A 163 -22.17 8.71 0.52
CA ALA A 163 -22.47 8.93 1.93
C ALA A 163 -22.65 7.63 2.73
N ASN A 164 -22.96 6.51 2.06
CA ASN A 164 -23.14 5.20 2.67
C ASN A 164 -21.90 4.31 2.57
N PHE A 165 -20.76 4.83 2.09
CA PHE A 165 -19.58 4.02 1.77
C PHE A 165 -19.15 3.09 2.91
N LYS A 166 -19.05 3.62 4.15
CA LYS A 166 -18.68 2.83 5.34
C LYS A 166 -19.64 1.64 5.54
N ALA A 167 -20.94 1.86 5.34
CA ALA A 167 -21.96 0.81 5.47
C ALA A 167 -21.93 -0.19 4.31
N SER A 168 -21.66 0.28 3.08
CA SER A 168 -21.48 -0.56 1.90
C SER A 168 -20.32 -1.55 2.09
N VAL A 169 -19.14 -1.06 2.50
CA VAL A 169 -17.97 -1.92 2.78
C VAL A 169 -18.26 -2.91 3.91
N GLN A 170 -18.94 -2.47 4.97
CA GLN A 170 -19.34 -3.37 6.06
C GLN A 170 -20.29 -4.48 5.59
N SER A 171 -21.24 -4.15 4.69
CA SER A 171 -22.16 -5.11 4.10
C SER A 171 -21.41 -6.14 3.23
N LEU A 172 -20.48 -5.69 2.40
CA LEU A 172 -19.63 -6.57 1.58
C LEU A 172 -18.81 -7.52 2.45
N TRP A 173 -18.21 -7.02 3.54
CA TRP A 173 -17.51 -7.86 4.50
C TRP A 173 -18.43 -8.94 5.09
N LYS A 174 -19.64 -8.58 5.53
CA LYS A 174 -20.61 -9.53 6.09
C LYS A 174 -21.01 -10.62 5.10
N GLN A 175 -21.10 -10.29 3.81
CA GLN A 175 -21.41 -11.28 2.77
C GLN A 175 -20.27 -12.29 2.56
N LEU A 176 -19.01 -11.85 2.70
CA LEU A 176 -17.83 -12.70 2.50
C LEU A 176 -17.35 -13.40 3.77
N GLN A 177 -17.77 -12.93 4.94
CA GLN A 177 -17.41 -13.48 6.24
C GLN A 177 -17.65 -15.00 6.34
N PRO A 178 -18.78 -15.59 5.90
CA PRO A 178 -18.99 -17.03 6.00
C PRO A 178 -17.91 -17.85 5.26
N LEU A 179 -17.54 -17.43 4.04
CA LEU A 179 -16.48 -18.08 3.27
C LEU A 179 -15.12 -17.89 3.95
N TYR A 180 -14.83 -16.68 4.41
CA TYR A 180 -13.57 -16.38 5.09
C TYR A 180 -13.38 -17.25 6.34
N LEU A 181 -14.43 -17.43 7.15
CA LEU A 181 -14.36 -18.26 8.35
C LEU A 181 -14.06 -19.73 8.04
N GLN A 182 -14.57 -20.26 6.92
CA GLN A 182 -14.25 -21.63 6.47
C GLN A 182 -12.78 -21.75 6.05
N ILE A 183 -12.29 -20.78 5.26
CA ILE A 183 -10.88 -20.73 4.84
C ILE A 183 -9.96 -20.59 6.07
N HIS A 184 -10.29 -19.68 6.99
CA HIS A 184 -9.56 -19.46 8.24
C HIS A 184 -9.48 -20.73 9.08
N ALA A 185 -10.62 -21.40 9.32
CA ALA A 185 -10.65 -22.63 10.11
C ALA A 185 -9.85 -23.77 9.46
N TYR A 186 -9.91 -23.90 8.13
CA TYR A 186 -9.10 -24.86 7.38
C TYR A 186 -7.59 -24.57 7.52
N VAL A 187 -7.19 -23.31 7.29
CA VAL A 187 -5.79 -22.87 7.41
C VAL A 187 -5.28 -23.07 8.84
N ARG A 188 -6.06 -22.68 9.86
CA ARG A 188 -5.75 -22.92 11.28
C ARG A 188 -5.53 -24.40 11.56
N THR A 189 -6.39 -25.27 11.05
CA THR A 189 -6.28 -26.72 11.23
C THR A 189 -4.98 -27.26 10.61
N LYS A 190 -4.64 -26.84 9.40
CA LYS A 190 -3.39 -27.24 8.71
C LYS A 190 -2.15 -26.71 9.41
N LEU A 191 -2.16 -25.47 9.87
CA LEU A 191 -1.07 -24.90 10.65
C LEU A 191 -0.91 -25.63 11.99
N ARG A 192 -2.01 -25.96 12.69
CA ARG A 192 -1.97 -26.76 13.92
C ARG A 192 -1.42 -28.16 13.71
N GLN A 193 -1.74 -28.81 12.59
CA GLN A 193 -1.12 -30.11 12.22
C GLN A 193 0.40 -30.00 12.05
N LYS A 194 0.89 -28.85 11.56
CA LYS A 194 2.32 -28.62 11.32
C LYS A 194 3.09 -28.15 12.56
N TYR A 195 2.51 -27.23 13.33
CA TYR A 195 3.17 -26.49 14.42
C TYR A 195 2.68 -26.89 15.81
N GLY A 196 1.72 -27.80 15.92
CA GLY A 196 1.19 -28.27 17.19
C GLY A 196 0.45 -27.18 17.97
N ASP A 197 0.67 -27.15 19.28
CA ASP A 197 -0.09 -26.32 20.22
C ASP A 197 0.19 -24.82 20.16
N ILE A 198 1.21 -24.40 19.42
CA ILE A 198 1.45 -22.98 19.12
C ILE A 198 0.23 -22.37 18.40
N VAL A 199 -0.52 -23.17 17.65
CA VAL A 199 -1.74 -22.72 16.96
C VAL A 199 -2.95 -23.24 17.72
N SER A 200 -3.74 -22.33 18.30
CA SER A 200 -4.96 -22.67 19.02
C SER A 200 -5.96 -23.46 18.15
N GLU A 201 -6.65 -24.43 18.73
CA GLU A 201 -7.70 -25.19 18.02
C GLU A 201 -8.89 -24.30 17.64
N ARG A 202 -9.23 -23.35 18.51
CA ARG A 202 -10.44 -22.51 18.41
C ARG A 202 -10.16 -21.01 18.40
N GLY A 203 -8.97 -20.60 18.82
CA GLY A 203 -8.55 -19.21 18.90
C GLY A 203 -8.03 -18.64 17.57
N PRO A 204 -7.47 -17.43 17.63
CA PRO A 204 -6.83 -16.78 16.49
C PRO A 204 -5.60 -17.56 16.00
N ILE A 205 -5.14 -17.25 14.78
CA ILE A 205 -3.89 -17.79 14.22
C ILE A 205 -2.74 -16.84 14.58
N PRO A 206 -1.61 -17.35 15.12
CA PRO A 206 -0.40 -16.54 15.28
C PRO A 206 0.07 -15.98 13.93
N ILE A 207 0.03 -14.66 13.79
CA ILE A 207 0.22 -13.95 12.52
C ILE A 207 1.55 -14.26 11.80
N HIS A 208 2.62 -14.51 12.55
CA HIS A 208 3.97 -14.78 12.05
C HIS A 208 4.06 -16.10 11.24
N LEU A 209 3.07 -16.98 11.37
CA LEU A 209 3.00 -18.26 10.65
C LEU A 209 2.31 -18.16 9.28
N LEU A 210 1.89 -16.97 8.86
CA LEU A 210 1.06 -16.77 7.66
C LEU A 210 1.87 -16.52 6.37
N GLY A 211 3.20 -16.71 6.42
CA GLY A 211 4.06 -16.59 5.24
C GLY A 211 4.31 -15.16 4.76
N ASN A 212 3.85 -14.15 5.51
CA ASN A 212 3.93 -12.74 5.14
C ASN A 212 4.05 -11.84 6.37
N MET A 213 4.86 -10.77 6.30
CA MET A 213 5.18 -9.86 7.42
C MET A 213 3.95 -9.28 8.14
N TRP A 214 2.86 -9.08 7.39
CA TRP A 214 1.61 -8.49 7.90
C TRP A 214 0.45 -9.49 7.88
N GLY A 215 0.68 -10.73 7.45
CA GLY A 215 -0.37 -11.73 7.25
C GLY A 215 -1.48 -11.24 6.29
N GLN A 216 -1.15 -10.37 5.34
CA GLN A 216 -2.11 -9.78 4.39
C GLN A 216 -2.47 -10.74 3.24
N SER A 217 -1.57 -11.67 2.93
CA SER A 217 -1.71 -12.72 1.94
C SER A 217 -1.11 -14.00 2.52
N TRP A 218 -1.75 -15.14 2.24
CA TRP A 218 -1.37 -16.45 2.77
C TRP A 218 -0.82 -17.38 1.67
N ASN A 219 -0.48 -16.82 0.50
CA ASN A 219 -0.03 -17.60 -0.64
C ASN A 219 1.27 -18.38 -0.36
N ASN A 220 2.17 -17.82 0.43
CA ASN A 220 3.48 -18.41 0.74
C ASN A 220 3.41 -19.66 1.64
N ILE A 221 2.29 -19.89 2.30
CA ILE A 221 2.01 -21.15 3.02
C ILE A 221 1.10 -22.10 2.23
N GLY A 222 0.86 -21.79 0.94
CA GLY A 222 -0.06 -22.53 0.09
C GLY A 222 0.31 -24.01 -0.07
N ASP A 223 1.59 -24.35 0.03
CA ASP A 223 2.12 -25.72 0.05
C ASP A 223 1.52 -26.56 1.18
N LEU A 224 1.35 -25.97 2.37
CA LEU A 224 0.72 -26.62 3.53
C LEU A 224 -0.81 -26.74 3.38
N MET A 225 -1.40 -25.95 2.49
CA MET A 225 -2.86 -25.82 2.33
C MET A 225 -3.42 -26.66 1.18
N LEU A 226 -2.57 -27.27 0.35
CA LEU A 226 -3.01 -28.05 -0.81
C LEU A 226 -3.95 -29.19 -0.38
N PRO A 227 -5.21 -29.21 -0.85
CA PRO A 227 -6.11 -30.32 -0.58
C PRO A 227 -5.63 -31.64 -1.22
N TYR A 228 -4.93 -31.53 -2.35
CA TYR A 228 -4.39 -32.64 -3.13
C TYR A 228 -2.89 -32.40 -3.40
N PRO A 229 -1.99 -32.74 -2.46
CA PRO A 229 -0.57 -32.41 -2.55
C PRO A 229 0.15 -33.09 -3.73
N ASP A 230 -0.38 -34.21 -4.21
CA ASP A 230 0.20 -34.98 -5.32
C ASP A 230 -0.09 -34.37 -6.71
N VAL A 231 -0.98 -33.38 -6.80
CA VAL A 231 -1.28 -32.68 -8.05
C VAL A 231 -0.18 -31.65 -8.31
N LYS A 232 0.70 -31.95 -9.25
CA LYS A 232 1.74 -31.01 -9.71
C LYS A 232 1.09 -29.82 -10.42
N LYS A 233 1.34 -28.61 -9.92
CA LYS A 233 1.10 -27.39 -10.69
C LYS A 233 2.17 -27.27 -11.77
N ASP A 234 1.76 -26.79 -12.95
CA ASP A 234 2.70 -26.43 -13.99
C ASP A 234 3.61 -25.30 -13.48
N ASN A 235 4.92 -25.48 -13.57
CA ASN A 235 5.89 -24.45 -13.20
C ASN A 235 6.01 -23.46 -14.36
N LEU A 236 5.14 -22.44 -14.36
CA LEU A 236 5.10 -21.43 -15.40
C LEU A 236 6.43 -20.68 -15.52
N THR A 237 7.11 -20.36 -14.41
CA THR A 237 8.45 -19.73 -14.44
C THR A 237 9.46 -20.60 -15.21
N ALA A 238 9.52 -21.91 -14.95
CA ALA A 238 10.41 -22.80 -15.68
C ALA A 238 10.09 -22.85 -17.18
N GLU A 239 8.80 -22.81 -17.55
CA GLU A 239 8.38 -22.82 -18.94
C GLU A 239 8.67 -21.48 -19.64
N LEU A 240 8.52 -20.34 -18.95
CA LEU A 240 8.92 -19.03 -19.46
C LEU A 240 10.42 -18.98 -19.78
N LEU A 241 11.26 -19.48 -18.86
CA LEU A 241 12.71 -19.58 -19.05
C LEU A 241 13.06 -20.52 -20.21
N LYS A 242 12.41 -21.70 -20.29
CA LYS A 242 12.62 -22.67 -21.38
C LYS A 242 12.25 -22.08 -22.75
N GLN A 243 11.26 -21.20 -22.81
CA GLN A 243 10.87 -20.48 -24.01
C GLN A 243 11.66 -19.18 -24.25
N ASN A 244 12.77 -18.98 -23.53
CA ASN A 244 13.64 -17.81 -23.60
C ASN A 244 12.87 -16.49 -23.51
N TYR A 245 11.95 -16.37 -22.55
CA TYR A 245 11.32 -15.09 -22.26
C TYR A 245 12.35 -14.07 -21.76
N SER A 246 12.34 -12.88 -22.35
CA SER A 246 12.98 -11.69 -21.80
C SER A 246 11.95 -10.85 -21.04
N VAL A 247 12.41 -9.91 -20.23
CA VAL A 247 11.52 -8.95 -19.55
C VAL A 247 10.72 -8.13 -20.56
N THR A 248 11.33 -7.66 -21.63
CA THR A 248 10.59 -7.00 -22.72
C THR A 248 9.49 -7.89 -23.29
N LYS A 249 9.74 -9.21 -23.44
CA LYS A 249 8.72 -10.14 -23.91
C LYS A 249 7.56 -10.29 -22.91
N ILE A 250 7.82 -10.25 -21.60
CA ILE A 250 6.77 -10.23 -20.56
C ILE A 250 5.81 -9.04 -20.79
N PHE A 251 6.33 -7.82 -20.94
CA PHE A 251 5.50 -6.64 -21.18
C PHE A 251 4.82 -6.66 -22.55
N ARG A 252 5.48 -7.21 -23.59
CA ARG A 252 4.86 -7.39 -24.90
C ARG A 252 3.73 -8.40 -24.89
N THR A 253 3.83 -9.45 -24.06
CA THR A 253 2.72 -10.40 -23.83
C THR A 253 1.53 -9.69 -23.19
N ALA A 254 1.76 -8.83 -22.19
CA ALA A 254 0.71 -8.01 -21.59
C ALA A 254 0.09 -7.01 -22.60
N GLU A 255 0.91 -6.33 -23.43
CA GLU A 255 0.41 -5.47 -24.51
C GLU A 255 -0.47 -6.24 -25.50
N ALA A 256 -0.06 -7.45 -25.89
CA ALA A 256 -0.83 -8.29 -26.81
C ALA A 256 -2.20 -8.67 -26.22
N PHE A 257 -2.27 -8.94 -24.91
CA PHE A 257 -3.54 -9.14 -24.21
C PHE A 257 -4.45 -7.90 -24.33
N PHE A 258 -3.98 -6.72 -23.98
CA PHE A 258 -4.80 -5.50 -24.05
C PHE A 258 -5.25 -5.18 -25.49
N LYS A 259 -4.37 -5.34 -26.47
CA LYS A 259 -4.74 -5.21 -27.89
C LYS A 259 -5.77 -6.24 -28.33
N SER A 260 -5.73 -7.47 -27.80
CA SER A 260 -6.69 -8.51 -28.15
C SER A 260 -8.12 -8.19 -27.71
N ILE A 261 -8.28 -7.37 -26.68
CA ILE A 261 -9.57 -6.83 -26.21
C ILE A 261 -9.83 -5.40 -26.71
N ASN A 262 -9.17 -5.03 -27.83
CA ASN A 262 -9.34 -3.77 -28.54
C ASN A 262 -8.95 -2.50 -27.76
N LEU A 263 -7.98 -2.61 -26.85
CA LEU A 263 -7.35 -1.48 -26.18
C LEU A 263 -6.09 -0.99 -26.92
N THR A 264 -5.55 0.15 -26.47
CA THR A 264 -4.58 0.96 -27.23
C THR A 264 -3.16 0.41 -27.07
N ALA A 265 -2.44 0.19 -28.16
CA ALA A 265 -1.03 -0.19 -28.07
C ALA A 265 -0.20 0.85 -27.31
N MET A 266 0.84 0.38 -26.58
CA MET A 266 1.69 1.28 -25.81
C MET A 266 2.46 2.22 -26.76
N PRO A 267 2.57 3.53 -26.44
CA PRO A 267 3.30 4.46 -27.29
C PRO A 267 4.79 4.11 -27.35
N GLU A 268 5.51 4.54 -28.39
CA GLU A 268 6.94 4.26 -28.51
C GLU A 268 7.75 4.81 -27.32
N SER A 269 7.38 6.01 -26.85
CA SER A 269 7.97 6.65 -25.67
C SER A 269 7.91 5.78 -24.41
N PHE A 270 6.85 4.97 -24.25
CA PHE A 270 6.73 4.05 -23.12
C PHE A 270 7.87 3.03 -23.12
N TRP A 271 8.19 2.44 -24.27
CA TRP A 271 9.24 1.44 -24.39
C TRP A 271 10.65 2.04 -24.22
N THR A 272 10.85 3.26 -24.70
CA THR A 272 12.15 3.93 -24.61
C THR A 272 12.43 4.50 -23.21
N ASN A 273 11.40 5.00 -22.52
CA ASN A 273 11.58 5.77 -21.29
C ASN A 273 11.25 4.99 -20.00
N SER A 274 10.57 3.85 -20.09
CA SER A 274 10.28 3.01 -18.91
C SER A 274 11.52 2.31 -18.39
N ILE A 275 11.53 2.04 -17.09
CA ILE A 275 12.54 1.20 -16.44
C ILE A 275 11.85 -0.12 -16.14
N LEU A 276 12.01 -1.08 -17.05
CA LEU A 276 11.39 -2.42 -16.95
C LEU A 276 12.29 -3.44 -16.26
N GLU A 277 13.60 -3.17 -16.19
CA GLU A 277 14.60 -4.00 -15.54
C GLU A 277 15.40 -3.15 -14.52
N LYS A 278 16.00 -3.82 -13.53
CA LYS A 278 16.85 -3.11 -12.56
C LYS A 278 18.11 -2.57 -13.29
N PRO A 279 18.34 -1.25 -13.29
CA PRO A 279 19.56 -0.68 -13.86
C PRO A 279 20.80 -1.14 -13.07
N SER A 280 21.91 -1.38 -13.75
CA SER A 280 23.19 -1.75 -13.13
C SER A 280 24.01 -0.53 -12.69
N ASP A 281 23.68 0.67 -13.17
CA ASP A 281 24.42 1.91 -12.92
C ASP A 281 23.98 2.67 -11.67
N ARG A 282 22.85 2.30 -11.05
CA ARG A 282 22.28 3.04 -9.92
C ARG A 282 21.30 2.21 -9.08
N ASP A 283 21.18 2.59 -7.81
CA ASP A 283 20.13 2.08 -6.94
C ASP A 283 18.80 2.78 -7.23
N ILE A 284 17.72 2.00 -7.21
CA ILE A 284 16.34 2.49 -7.41
C ILE A 284 15.38 1.80 -6.44
N VAL A 285 14.24 2.44 -6.16
CA VAL A 285 13.12 1.79 -5.48
C VAL A 285 12.50 0.78 -6.43
N CYS A 286 12.59 -0.51 -6.12
CA CYS A 286 12.15 -1.59 -7.00
C CYS A 286 10.64 -1.88 -6.99
N HIS A 287 9.89 -1.33 -6.03
CA HIS A 287 8.43 -1.49 -6.00
C HIS A 287 7.80 -1.03 -7.33
N ALA A 288 7.00 -1.89 -7.95
CA ALA A 288 6.34 -1.64 -9.22
C ALA A 288 5.44 -0.40 -9.14
N SER A 289 5.41 0.39 -10.20
CA SER A 289 4.59 1.61 -10.29
C SER A 289 4.45 2.07 -11.73
N ALA A 290 3.26 2.55 -12.08
CA ALA A 290 2.96 3.23 -13.34
C ALA A 290 2.86 4.75 -13.12
N TRP A 291 3.30 5.52 -14.12
CA TRP A 291 3.45 6.98 -14.05
C TRP A 291 2.82 7.65 -15.26
N ASP A 292 1.92 8.60 -15.00
CA ASP A 292 1.37 9.57 -15.96
C ASP A 292 2.08 10.91 -15.77
N PHE A 293 2.77 11.40 -16.79
CA PHE A 293 3.47 12.70 -16.76
C PHE A 293 2.55 13.88 -17.11
N GLN A 294 1.25 13.64 -17.26
CA GLN A 294 0.18 14.64 -17.35
C GLN A 294 0.20 15.50 -18.62
N ASP A 295 1.06 15.18 -19.60
CA ASP A 295 1.15 15.86 -20.90
C ASP A 295 0.31 15.18 -22.00
N GLY A 296 -0.32 14.05 -21.68
CA GLY A 296 -1.11 13.23 -22.62
C GLY A 296 -0.28 12.40 -23.60
N LYS A 297 1.03 12.30 -23.40
CA LYS A 297 1.98 11.66 -24.33
C LYS A 297 2.97 10.73 -23.65
N ASP A 298 3.43 11.07 -22.45
CA ASP A 298 4.48 10.34 -21.74
C ASP A 298 3.92 9.55 -20.56
N PHE A 299 3.93 8.22 -20.73
CA PHE A 299 3.45 7.25 -19.76
C PHE A 299 4.52 6.19 -19.58
N ARG A 300 4.82 5.81 -18.33
CA ARG A 300 5.97 4.95 -18.02
C ARG A 300 5.66 3.95 -16.91
N ILE A 301 6.40 2.84 -16.91
CA ILE A 301 6.50 1.92 -15.78
C ILE A 301 7.91 1.96 -15.19
N LYS A 302 7.98 1.84 -13.87
CA LYS A 302 9.23 1.62 -13.12
C LYS A 302 9.10 0.36 -12.26
N GLN A 303 9.69 -0.74 -12.72
CA GLN A 303 9.65 -2.06 -12.08
C GLN A 303 10.99 -2.79 -12.29
N CYS A 304 11.52 -3.42 -11.24
CA CYS A 304 12.69 -4.28 -11.33
C CYS A 304 12.23 -5.71 -11.68
N THR A 305 11.88 -5.93 -12.95
CA THR A 305 11.24 -7.18 -13.37
C THR A 305 12.25 -8.31 -13.52
N GLU A 306 11.89 -9.49 -13.04
CA GLU A 306 12.59 -10.75 -13.30
C GLU A 306 11.70 -11.69 -14.12
N VAL A 307 12.27 -12.70 -14.77
CA VAL A 307 11.50 -13.63 -15.62
C VAL A 307 10.83 -14.69 -14.74
N THR A 308 9.70 -14.32 -14.13
CA THR A 308 8.86 -15.21 -13.30
C THR A 308 7.37 -15.03 -13.62
N ASP A 309 6.56 -16.00 -13.19
CA ASP A 309 5.11 -15.97 -13.30
C ASP A 309 4.46 -14.84 -12.49
N GLU A 310 4.97 -14.55 -11.29
CA GLU A 310 4.53 -13.41 -10.48
C GLU A 310 4.78 -12.07 -11.19
N GLN A 311 5.94 -11.92 -11.80
CA GLN A 311 6.31 -10.71 -12.53
C GLN A 311 5.52 -10.56 -13.83
N LEU A 312 5.12 -11.66 -14.47
CA LEU A 312 4.18 -11.64 -15.59
C LEU A 312 2.81 -11.07 -15.17
N ILE A 313 2.27 -11.49 -14.03
CA ILE A 313 1.01 -10.96 -13.50
C ILE A 313 1.17 -9.47 -13.12
N THR A 314 2.28 -9.12 -12.48
CA THR A 314 2.57 -7.73 -12.08
C THR A 314 2.70 -6.82 -13.30
N ALA A 315 3.34 -7.27 -14.38
CA ALA A 315 3.41 -6.51 -15.63
C ALA A 315 2.01 -6.22 -16.21
N HIS A 316 1.07 -7.18 -16.16
CA HIS A 316 -0.33 -6.93 -16.55
C HIS A 316 -1.01 -5.91 -15.63
N HIS A 317 -0.77 -5.98 -14.32
CA HIS A 317 -1.29 -5.01 -13.36
C HIS A 317 -0.84 -3.58 -13.69
N GLU A 318 0.47 -3.38 -13.85
CA GLU A 318 1.03 -2.06 -14.12
C GLU A 318 0.66 -1.54 -15.51
N MET A 319 0.61 -2.40 -16.53
CA MET A 319 0.12 -2.01 -17.86
C MET A 319 -1.37 -1.67 -17.86
N GLY A 320 -2.16 -2.25 -16.96
CA GLY A 320 -3.55 -1.86 -16.74
C GLY A 320 -3.69 -0.40 -16.29
N HIS A 321 -2.78 0.10 -15.45
CA HIS A 321 -2.74 1.53 -15.10
C HIS A 321 -2.42 2.39 -16.31
N VAL A 322 -1.42 2.00 -17.11
CA VAL A 322 -1.04 2.74 -18.33
C VAL A 322 -2.18 2.77 -19.35
N GLU A 323 -2.92 1.67 -19.52
CA GLU A 323 -4.14 1.67 -20.34
C GLU A 323 -5.15 2.68 -19.83
N TYR A 324 -5.41 2.71 -18.52
CA TYR A 324 -6.30 3.70 -17.92
C TYR A 324 -5.83 5.13 -18.24
N PHE A 325 -4.52 5.37 -18.19
CA PHE A 325 -3.92 6.67 -18.53
C PHE A 325 -4.18 7.06 -19.99
N LEU A 326 -4.00 6.10 -20.90
CA LEU A 326 -4.24 6.29 -22.33
C LEU A 326 -5.71 6.59 -22.63
N GLN A 327 -6.65 6.00 -21.89
CA GLN A 327 -8.09 6.20 -22.13
C GLN A 327 -8.58 7.59 -21.68
N TYR A 328 -8.10 8.11 -20.55
CA TYR A 328 -8.57 9.40 -20.04
C TYR A 328 -7.73 10.61 -20.49
N LYS A 329 -6.68 10.41 -21.30
CA LYS A 329 -5.66 11.45 -21.55
C LYS A 329 -6.21 12.73 -22.18
N GLU A 330 -7.35 12.67 -22.85
CA GLU A 330 -8.02 13.84 -23.44
C GLU A 330 -8.97 14.55 -22.46
N GLN A 331 -9.21 13.98 -21.27
CA GLN A 331 -9.99 14.62 -20.22
C GLN A 331 -9.22 15.82 -19.62
N PRO A 332 -9.94 16.82 -19.07
CA PRO A 332 -9.33 17.85 -18.24
C PRO A 332 -8.45 17.23 -17.16
N LEU A 333 -7.30 17.85 -16.87
CA LEU A 333 -6.29 17.29 -15.96
C LEU A 333 -6.89 16.83 -14.62
N LYS A 334 -7.86 17.59 -14.07
CA LYS A 334 -8.49 17.27 -12.78
C LYS A 334 -9.46 16.06 -12.82
N PHE A 335 -9.72 15.52 -14.00
CA PHE A 335 -10.51 14.30 -14.21
C PHE A 335 -9.65 13.11 -14.68
N ARG A 336 -8.32 13.27 -14.79
CA ARG A 336 -7.39 12.20 -15.15
C ARG A 336 -7.04 11.34 -13.93
N GLU A 337 -8.06 10.71 -13.38
CA GLU A 337 -8.01 9.81 -12.22
C GLU A 337 -8.96 8.63 -12.50
N GLY A 338 -8.90 7.58 -11.68
CA GLY A 338 -9.92 6.54 -11.67
C GLY A 338 -11.31 7.11 -11.36
N ALA A 339 -12.37 6.39 -11.73
CA ALA A 339 -13.73 6.78 -11.30
C ALA A 339 -13.84 6.81 -9.77
N ASN A 340 -13.13 5.88 -9.12
CA ASN A 340 -12.79 5.86 -7.71
C ASN A 340 -11.47 5.09 -7.54
N ASP A 341 -10.98 5.03 -6.31
CA ASP A 341 -9.71 4.41 -5.96
C ASP A 341 -9.78 2.88 -5.76
N GLY A 342 -10.96 2.24 -5.83
CA GLY A 342 -11.16 0.85 -5.43
C GLY A 342 -10.48 -0.20 -6.32
N LYS A 343 -9.81 -1.17 -5.69
CA LYS A 343 -9.25 -2.39 -6.31
C LYS A 343 -9.73 -3.62 -5.55
N ILE A 344 -9.77 -4.77 -6.22
CA ILE A 344 -10.23 -6.04 -5.66
C ILE A 344 -9.06 -6.81 -5.06
N THR A 345 -8.76 -6.69 -3.75
CA THR A 345 -7.89 -7.67 -3.03
C THR A 345 -7.95 -7.57 -1.48
N PHE A 346 -8.08 -8.71 -0.78
CA PHE A 346 -7.83 -8.88 0.67
C PHE A 346 -8.73 -8.09 1.65
N LEU A 347 -10.04 -8.28 1.56
CA LEU A 347 -11.01 -7.57 2.41
C LEU A 347 -10.72 -7.49 3.91
N PRO A 348 -10.45 -8.58 4.65
CA PRO A 348 -10.32 -8.46 6.10
C PRO A 348 -9.15 -7.55 6.47
N PHE A 349 -7.99 -7.75 5.84
CA PHE A 349 -6.80 -6.93 6.07
C PHE A 349 -7.01 -5.47 5.66
N GLY A 350 -7.54 -5.25 4.46
CA GLY A 350 -7.70 -3.89 3.94
C GLY A 350 -8.78 -3.10 4.64
N TYR A 351 -9.90 -3.75 4.94
CA TYR A 351 -11.01 -3.16 5.68
C TYR A 351 -10.61 -2.78 7.10
N LEU A 352 -9.98 -3.68 7.85
CA LEU A 352 -9.60 -3.39 9.24
C LEU A 352 -8.58 -2.26 9.35
N MET A 353 -7.70 -2.11 8.34
CA MET A 353 -6.65 -1.09 8.41
C MET A 353 -7.22 0.32 8.29
N ASP A 354 -8.18 0.54 7.38
CA ASP A 354 -8.84 1.84 7.28
C ASP A 354 -9.90 2.03 8.35
N LEU A 355 -10.58 0.98 8.83
CA LEU A 355 -11.38 1.10 10.04
C LEU A 355 -10.57 1.65 11.22
N TRP A 356 -9.37 1.09 11.45
CA TRP A 356 -8.47 1.56 12.50
C TRP A 356 -8.08 3.02 12.27
N ARG A 357 -7.65 3.38 11.06
CA ARG A 357 -7.28 4.78 10.73
C ARG A 357 -8.43 5.75 10.86
N TRP A 358 -9.64 5.37 10.48
CA TRP A 358 -10.82 6.21 10.64
C TRP A 358 -11.12 6.46 12.12
N ASP A 359 -11.01 5.43 12.96
CA ASP A 359 -11.18 5.59 14.40
C ASP A 359 -10.07 6.47 15.00
N VAL A 360 -8.83 6.38 14.50
CA VAL A 360 -7.73 7.28 14.90
C VAL A 360 -7.98 8.73 14.48
N PHE A 361 -8.31 8.97 13.20
CA PHE A 361 -8.53 10.33 12.68
C PHE A 361 -9.74 11.01 13.32
N SER A 362 -10.83 10.27 13.55
CA SER A 362 -12.01 10.80 14.25
C SER A 362 -11.80 10.99 15.76
N GLY A 363 -10.66 10.54 16.31
CA GLY A 363 -10.35 10.62 17.74
C GLY A 363 -11.04 9.57 18.61
N LYS A 364 -11.74 8.60 18.01
CA LYS A 364 -12.35 7.46 18.72
C LYS A 364 -11.30 6.52 19.32
N THR A 365 -10.15 6.38 18.65
CA THR A 365 -8.97 5.68 19.20
C THR A 365 -7.97 6.72 19.66
N ALA A 366 -7.76 6.82 20.97
CA ALA A 366 -6.75 7.71 21.54
C ALA A 366 -5.33 7.19 21.26
N PRO A 367 -4.30 8.07 21.24
CA PRO A 367 -2.92 7.65 21.01
C PRO A 367 -2.39 6.61 21.99
N GLU A 368 -2.97 6.52 23.18
CA GLU A 368 -2.65 5.57 24.25
C GLU A 368 -3.22 4.17 23.98
N ASP A 369 -4.17 4.04 23.05
CA ASP A 369 -4.84 2.78 22.70
C ASP A 369 -4.55 2.33 21.25
N TYR A 370 -3.60 2.98 20.57
CA TYR A 370 -3.29 2.72 19.16
C TYR A 370 -3.01 1.25 18.89
N ASN A 371 -2.18 0.61 19.72
CA ASN A 371 -1.74 -0.75 19.44
C ASN A 371 -2.79 -1.79 19.89
N CYS A 372 -3.46 -1.57 21.01
CA CYS A 372 -4.54 -2.40 21.52
C CYS A 372 -5.72 -2.42 20.55
N LYS A 373 -6.19 -1.24 20.10
CA LYS A 373 -7.28 -1.18 19.10
C LYS A 373 -6.90 -1.76 17.75
N TRP A 374 -5.62 -1.66 17.37
CA TRP A 374 -5.13 -2.37 16.20
C TRP A 374 -5.34 -3.88 16.37
N TRP A 375 -4.86 -4.47 17.47
CA TRP A 375 -4.97 -5.91 17.71
C TRP A 375 -6.42 -6.40 17.93
N GLU A 376 -7.27 -5.60 18.56
CA GLU A 376 -8.72 -5.90 18.68
C GLU A 376 -9.36 -6.07 17.28
N LEU A 377 -9.03 -5.16 16.35
CA LEU A 377 -9.55 -5.23 14.98
C LEU A 377 -8.93 -6.40 14.19
N ARG A 378 -7.64 -6.68 14.40
CA ARG A 378 -6.94 -7.84 13.79
C ARG A 378 -7.57 -9.16 14.21
N GLU A 379 -7.86 -9.32 15.49
CA GLU A 379 -8.52 -10.51 16.01
C GLU A 379 -9.95 -10.60 15.49
N LYS A 380 -10.72 -9.51 15.57
CA LYS A 380 -12.13 -9.50 15.16
C LYS A 380 -12.36 -9.79 13.67
N TYR A 381 -11.57 -9.17 12.79
CA TYR A 381 -11.82 -9.22 11.35
C TYR A 381 -10.93 -10.25 10.63
N GLN A 382 -9.69 -10.45 11.08
CA GLN A 382 -8.77 -11.40 10.46
C GLN A 382 -8.60 -12.69 11.28
N GLY A 383 -9.05 -12.73 12.54
CA GLY A 383 -8.86 -13.91 13.38
C GLY A 383 -7.39 -14.23 13.62
N VAL A 384 -6.54 -13.21 13.79
CA VAL A 384 -5.11 -13.38 14.06
C VAL A 384 -4.68 -12.69 15.35
N GLU A 385 -3.66 -13.24 15.97
CA GLU A 385 -3.05 -12.72 17.20
C GLU A 385 -1.54 -12.48 17.00
N PRO A 386 -0.93 -11.58 17.80
CA PRO A 386 0.52 -11.46 17.82
C PRO A 386 1.17 -12.72 18.45
N PRO A 387 2.40 -13.10 18.07
CA PRO A 387 3.11 -14.24 18.67
C PRO A 387 3.50 -14.09 20.14
N LEU A 388 3.26 -12.91 20.71
CA LEU A 388 3.55 -12.53 22.08
C LEU A 388 2.70 -11.31 22.43
N ASP A 389 2.50 -11.09 23.74
CA ASP A 389 1.82 -9.90 24.23
C ASP A 389 2.52 -8.62 23.76
N ARG A 390 1.70 -7.64 23.40
CA ARG A 390 2.14 -6.33 22.91
C ARG A 390 1.72 -5.25 23.90
N SER A 391 2.50 -4.20 24.00
CA SER A 391 2.26 -3.04 24.85
C SER A 391 1.86 -1.82 24.03
N GLU A 392 1.59 -0.69 24.71
CA GLU A 392 1.35 0.61 24.06
C GLU A 392 2.63 1.42 23.83
N GLU A 393 3.79 0.89 24.23
CA GLU A 393 5.10 1.37 23.75
C GLU A 393 5.35 0.89 22.32
N ASP A 394 4.73 -0.24 21.93
CA ASP A 394 4.73 -0.73 20.57
C ASP A 394 3.82 0.11 19.66
N PHE A 395 4.08 0.04 18.35
CA PHE A 395 3.23 0.64 17.33
C PHE A 395 3.28 -0.21 16.07
N ASP A 396 2.70 -1.42 16.16
CA ASP A 396 2.67 -2.41 15.10
C ASP A 396 2.04 -1.93 13.77
N PRO A 397 0.99 -1.07 13.74
CA PRO A 397 0.52 -0.50 12.47
C PRO A 397 1.61 0.32 11.75
N GLY A 398 2.50 1.00 12.48
CA GLY A 398 3.62 1.74 11.90
C GLY A 398 4.64 0.88 11.15
N ALA A 399 4.64 -0.44 11.38
CA ALA A 399 5.47 -1.37 10.63
C ALA A 399 4.91 -1.71 9.23
N LYS A 400 3.80 -1.09 8.82
CA LYS A 400 3.21 -1.21 7.47
C LYS A 400 3.41 0.08 6.67
N TYR A 401 3.98 -0.04 5.48
CA TYR A 401 4.33 1.10 4.62
C TYR A 401 3.20 2.11 4.38
N HIS A 402 1.96 1.63 4.20
CA HIS A 402 0.82 2.48 3.85
C HIS A 402 0.36 3.37 5.01
N ILE A 403 0.58 2.92 6.25
CA ILE A 403 0.31 3.71 7.45
C ILE A 403 1.28 4.88 7.51
N ILE A 404 2.57 4.62 7.33
CA ILE A 404 3.64 5.63 7.47
C ILE A 404 3.84 6.51 6.23
N SER A 405 3.26 6.15 5.08
CA SER A 405 3.40 6.89 3.82
C SER A 405 2.18 7.70 3.42
N ASP A 406 1.19 7.87 4.30
CA ASP A 406 -0.04 8.63 4.01
C ASP A 406 -0.83 8.07 2.81
N VAL A 407 -0.95 6.74 2.72
CA VAL A 407 -1.60 6.07 1.59
C VAL A 407 -2.92 5.41 2.08
N PRO A 408 -4.11 5.95 1.75
CA PRO A 408 -5.40 5.27 1.94
C PRO A 408 -5.39 3.82 1.47
N TYR A 409 -6.11 2.88 2.12
CA TYR A 409 -5.94 1.45 1.84
C TYR A 409 -7.18 0.76 1.30
N LEU A 410 -8.37 1.31 1.52
CA LEU A 410 -9.60 0.80 0.91
C LEU A 410 -9.60 0.93 -0.62
N ARG A 411 -8.65 1.70 -1.17
CA ARG A 411 -8.26 1.61 -2.57
C ARG A 411 -7.83 0.21 -3.01
N TYR A 412 -7.53 -0.69 -2.08
CA TYR A 412 -7.18 -2.09 -2.33
C TYR A 412 -8.30 -3.06 -1.92
N ALA A 413 -9.36 -2.59 -1.25
CA ALA A 413 -10.48 -3.40 -0.83
C ALA A 413 -11.56 -3.47 -1.93
N PRO A 414 -12.08 -4.66 -2.24
CA PRO A 414 -13.13 -4.81 -3.24
C PRO A 414 -14.35 -4.02 -2.83
N LEU A 415 -14.81 -3.20 -3.76
CA LEU A 415 -16.11 -2.57 -3.75
C LEU A 415 -16.97 -3.25 -4.82
#